data_AF-A0A351K2K0-F1
#
_entry.id   AF-A0A351K2K0-F1
#
_cell.length_a   1.000
_cell.length_b   1.000
_cell.length_c   1.000
_cell.angle_alpha   90.00
_cell.angle_beta   90.00
_cell.angle_gamma   90.00
#
_symmetry.space_group_name_H-M   'P 1'
#
loop_
_entity.id
_entity.type
_entity.pdbx_description
1 polymer ?
#
loop_
_entity_poly.entity_id
_entity_poly.type
_entity_poly.pdbx_seq_one_letter_code
_entity_poly.pdbx_strand_id
1 'polypeptide(L)'
;IIGANGAGKTTLFRMLAGLETADEGDITIGSTVQMSYVDQNRDDLDAESTVYEEITGGDDHVIVGNREVHGRAYVASFNFKGTDQQKPVGKLSGGERNRVHLAKLLKSGGNVLLLDEPTNDLDVDTLRALETGLESFPGCAVVISHDRWFLDRIATHVLAFEGDSQVRWFEGNFSEYEEFRRKELGVNADQPQRIKYKKLA
;
A
#
# COMPACT_ATOMS: atom_id res chain seq x y z
N ILE A 1 -4.07 -7.82 1.30
CA ILE A 1 -4.98 -8.36 0.26
C ILE A 1 -4.16 -9.11 -0.76
N ILE A 2 -4.53 -10.35 -1.06
CA ILE A 2 -3.86 -11.19 -2.06
C ILE A 2 -4.88 -11.77 -3.04
N GLY A 3 -4.41 -12.19 -4.21
CA GLY A 3 -5.23 -12.85 -5.23
C GLY A 3 -4.73 -12.53 -6.63
N ALA A 4 -5.19 -13.29 -7.62
CA ALA A 4 -4.72 -13.12 -9.00
C ALA A 4 -5.15 -11.77 -9.63
N ASN A 5 -4.51 -11.42 -10.74
CA ASN A 5 -4.86 -10.22 -11.50
C ASN A 5 -6.27 -10.34 -12.06
N GLY A 6 -7.04 -9.25 -11.98
CA GLY A 6 -8.46 -9.24 -12.38
C GLY A 6 -9.42 -9.84 -11.34
N ALA A 7 -8.96 -10.23 -10.15
CA ALA A 7 -9.83 -10.77 -9.11
C ALA A 7 -10.75 -9.72 -8.42
N GLY A 8 -10.63 -8.43 -8.75
CA GLY A 8 -11.45 -7.36 -8.15
C GLY A 8 -10.82 -6.62 -6.95
N LYS A 9 -9.51 -6.80 -6.71
CA LYS A 9 -8.79 -6.13 -5.61
C LYS A 9 -8.86 -4.60 -5.71
N THR A 10 -8.55 -4.04 -6.88
CA THR A 10 -8.62 -2.59 -7.14
C THR A 10 -10.06 -2.08 -7.12
N THR A 11 -11.04 -2.88 -7.57
CA THR A 11 -12.47 -2.56 -7.47
C THR A 11 -12.89 -2.39 -6.00
N LEU A 12 -12.44 -3.28 -5.10
CA LEU A 12 -12.67 -3.10 -3.66
C LEU A 12 -12.10 -1.77 -3.15
N PHE A 13 -10.91 -1.37 -3.59
CA PHE A 13 -10.31 -0.09 -3.20
C PHE A 13 -11.11 1.11 -3.71
N ARG A 14 -11.58 1.07 -4.95
CA ARG A 14 -12.43 2.13 -5.50
C ARG A 14 -13.75 2.24 -4.74
N MET A 15 -14.35 1.11 -4.35
CA MET A 15 -15.54 1.13 -3.51
C MET A 15 -15.26 1.69 -2.11
N LEU A 16 -14.14 1.33 -1.48
CA LEU A 16 -13.72 1.91 -0.20
C LEU A 16 -13.45 3.42 -0.30
N ALA A 17 -12.89 3.88 -1.42
CA ALA A 17 -12.64 5.29 -1.71
C ALA A 17 -13.90 6.07 -2.15
N GLY A 18 -15.06 5.39 -2.29
CA GLY A 18 -16.30 6.00 -2.76
C GLY A 18 -16.32 6.36 -4.24
N LEU A 19 -15.38 5.84 -5.02
CA LEU A 19 -15.28 6.03 -6.48
C LEU A 19 -16.16 5.06 -7.27
N GLU A 20 -16.53 3.94 -6.66
CA GLU A 20 -17.45 2.94 -7.23
C GLU A 20 -18.49 2.53 -6.16
N THR A 21 -19.66 2.08 -6.59
CA THR A 21 -20.75 1.61 -5.70
C THR A 21 -20.87 0.09 -5.77
N ALA A 22 -21.25 -0.54 -4.67
CA ALA A 22 -21.57 -1.96 -4.66
C ALA A 22 -22.88 -2.24 -5.43
N ASP A 23 -22.92 -3.32 -6.20
CA ASP A 23 -24.14 -3.78 -6.87
C ASP A 23 -25.19 -4.24 -5.84
N GLU A 24 -24.72 -4.95 -4.80
CA GLU A 24 -25.52 -5.43 -3.67
C GLU A 24 -24.70 -5.33 -2.36
N GLY A 25 -25.41 -5.20 -1.22
CA GLY A 25 -24.80 -5.04 0.10
C GLY A 25 -24.36 -3.61 0.40
N ASP A 26 -23.74 -3.43 1.57
CA ASP A 26 -23.39 -2.11 2.09
C ASP A 26 -21.93 -2.04 2.53
N ILE A 27 -21.28 -0.90 2.25
CA ILE A 27 -19.96 -0.55 2.80
C ILE A 27 -20.18 0.62 3.77
N THR A 28 -19.92 0.38 5.05
CA THR A 28 -20.03 1.41 6.08
C THR A 28 -18.65 1.85 6.52
N ILE A 29 -18.33 3.12 6.32
CA ILE A 29 -17.08 3.74 6.76
C ILE A 29 -17.36 4.53 8.04
N GLY A 30 -16.53 4.32 9.07
CA GLY A 30 -16.66 5.05 10.33
C GLY A 30 -16.48 6.55 10.14
N SER A 31 -17.23 7.37 10.88
CA SER A 31 -17.24 8.83 10.72
C SER A 31 -15.90 9.53 11.01
N THR A 32 -14.99 8.87 11.72
CA THR A 32 -13.65 9.37 12.04
C THR A 32 -12.58 8.90 11.06
N VAL A 33 -12.93 8.05 10.08
CA VAL A 33 -11.99 7.51 9.11
C VAL A 33 -11.59 8.60 8.12
N GLN A 34 -10.29 8.81 8.00
CA GLN A 34 -9.65 9.67 7.00
C GLN A 34 -8.80 8.77 6.13
N MET A 35 -9.32 8.43 4.95
CA MET A 35 -8.62 7.56 4.02
C MET A 35 -7.61 8.35 3.19
N SER A 36 -6.37 7.84 3.13
CA SER A 36 -5.37 8.25 2.15
C SER A 36 -5.20 7.12 1.15
N TYR A 37 -5.61 7.35 -0.10
CA TYR A 37 -5.48 6.39 -1.19
C TYR A 37 -4.36 6.81 -2.14
N VAL A 38 -3.44 5.89 -2.45
CA VAL A 38 -2.55 6.06 -3.61
C VAL A 38 -3.25 5.47 -4.81
N ASP A 39 -3.89 6.32 -5.61
CA ASP A 39 -4.22 5.93 -6.98
C ASP A 39 -2.93 5.94 -7.83
N GLN A 40 -2.90 5.12 -8.88
CA GLN A 40 -1.88 5.22 -9.93
C GLN A 40 -1.95 6.58 -10.66
N ASN A 41 -3.08 7.28 -10.56
CA ASN A 41 -3.19 8.71 -10.84
C ASN A 41 -2.61 9.51 -9.67
N ARG A 42 -1.29 9.50 -9.65
CA ARG A 42 -0.38 10.32 -8.87
C ARG A 42 -0.92 11.75 -8.75
N ASP A 43 -1.32 12.15 -7.54
CA ASP A 43 -1.55 13.57 -7.21
C ASP A 43 -0.37 14.40 -7.73
N ASP A 44 -0.63 15.52 -8.40
CA ASP A 44 0.42 16.30 -9.03
C ASP A 44 1.43 16.79 -7.97
N LEU A 45 2.58 16.11 -7.89
CA LEU A 45 3.74 16.61 -7.18
C LEU A 45 4.13 17.95 -7.81
N ASP A 46 4.48 18.94 -6.98
CA ASP A 46 4.94 20.21 -7.52
C ASP A 46 6.30 20.03 -8.20
N ALA A 47 6.32 20.18 -9.53
CA ALA A 47 7.49 19.93 -10.35
C ALA A 47 8.67 20.87 -10.02
N GLU A 48 8.37 22.08 -9.50
CA GLU A 48 9.37 23.09 -9.16
C GLU A 48 9.93 22.92 -7.76
N SER A 49 9.18 22.28 -6.86
CA SER A 49 9.62 21.98 -5.50
C SER A 49 10.79 20.99 -5.51
N THR A 50 11.71 21.14 -4.55
CA THR A 50 12.75 20.13 -4.33
C THR A 50 12.15 18.88 -3.70
N VAL A 51 12.79 17.72 -3.88
CA VAL A 51 12.38 16.48 -3.19
C VAL A 51 12.23 16.68 -1.69
N TYR A 52 13.14 17.44 -1.07
CA TYR A 52 13.07 17.74 0.36
C TYR A 52 11.81 18.51 0.70
N GLU A 53 11.58 19.65 0.06
CA GLU A 53 10.42 20.51 0.31
C GLU A 53 9.11 19.79 0.02
N GLU A 54 9.07 19.02 -1.06
CA GLU A 54 7.88 18.26 -1.47
C GLU A 54 7.47 17.21 -0.43
N ILE A 55 8.44 16.57 0.24
CA ILE A 55 8.20 15.57 1.29
C ILE A 55 7.96 16.26 2.64
N THR A 56 8.82 17.18 3.04
CA THR A 56 8.81 17.74 4.40
C THR A 56 7.93 18.97 4.55
N GLY A 57 7.51 19.62 3.46
CA GLY A 57 6.86 20.93 3.50
C GLY A 57 7.83 22.06 3.84
N GLY A 58 9.15 21.80 3.80
CA GLY A 58 10.19 22.74 4.23
C GLY A 58 10.58 22.60 5.70
N ASP A 59 9.89 21.76 6.48
CA ASP A 59 10.17 21.57 7.90
C ASP A 59 11.46 20.76 8.15
N ASP A 60 12.20 21.10 9.21
CA ASP A 60 13.39 20.37 9.67
C ASP A 60 13.05 19.04 10.34
N HIS A 61 11.87 18.95 10.94
CA HIS A 61 11.35 17.75 11.58
C HIS A 61 9.99 17.42 11.00
N VAL A 62 9.73 16.14 10.77
CA VAL A 62 8.45 15.65 10.27
C VAL A 62 7.87 14.66 11.26
N ILE A 63 6.55 14.70 11.40
CA ILE A 63 5.80 13.72 12.19
C ILE A 63 5.38 12.60 11.25
N VAL A 64 5.79 11.37 11.58
CA VAL A 64 5.45 10.16 10.84
C VAL A 64 4.83 9.19 11.84
N GLY A 65 3.52 8.97 11.69
CA GLY A 65 2.74 8.30 12.72
C GLY A 65 2.84 9.02 14.06
N ASN A 66 3.35 8.33 15.09
CA ASN A 66 3.53 8.89 16.44
C ASN A 66 4.97 9.33 16.75
N ARG A 67 5.84 9.41 15.73
CA ARG A 67 7.27 9.72 15.91
C ARG A 67 7.62 11.01 15.20
N GLU A 68 8.39 11.85 15.89
CA GLU A 68 9.08 12.98 15.28
C GLU A 68 10.45 12.51 14.77
N VAL A 69 10.74 12.77 13.50
CA VAL A 69 11.99 12.37 12.84
C VAL A 69 12.59 13.56 12.10
N HIS A 70 13.92 13.61 12.04
CA HIS A 70 14.62 14.66 11.30
C HIS A 70 14.33 14.52 9.80
N GLY A 71 13.85 15.58 9.16
CA GLY A 71 13.37 15.58 7.77
C GLY A 71 14.41 15.05 6.79
N ARG A 72 15.69 15.44 6.96
CA ARG A 72 16.79 14.93 6.10
C ARG A 72 16.98 13.43 6.20
N ALA A 73 16.81 12.86 7.40
CA ALA A 73 16.96 11.43 7.63
C ALA A 73 15.75 10.66 7.09
N TYR A 74 14.55 11.22 7.25
CA TYR A 74 13.33 10.68 6.67
C TYR A 74 13.38 10.64 5.13
N VAL A 75 13.74 11.76 4.49
CA VAL A 75 13.89 11.80 3.03
C VAL A 75 14.98 10.81 2.57
N ALA A 76 16.07 10.67 3.33
CA ALA A 76 17.13 9.72 3.01
C ALA A 76 16.70 8.25 3.12
N SER A 77 15.72 7.90 3.97
CA SER A 77 15.21 6.53 4.06
C SER A 77 14.43 6.10 2.81
N PHE A 78 13.91 7.04 2.02
CA PHE A 78 13.33 6.80 0.69
C PHE A 78 14.37 6.86 -0.44
N ASN A 79 15.63 6.64 -0.09
CA ASN A 79 16.77 6.61 -0.99
C ASN A 79 17.04 7.93 -1.75
N PHE A 80 16.72 9.07 -1.12
CA PHE A 80 17.13 10.40 -1.59
C PHE A 80 18.25 10.94 -0.69
N LYS A 81 19.51 10.72 -1.07
CA LYS A 81 20.68 11.03 -0.24
C LYS A 81 21.39 12.29 -0.73
N GLY A 82 21.93 13.07 0.22
CA GLY A 82 22.77 14.23 -0.11
C GLY A 82 22.11 15.22 -1.07
N THR A 83 22.73 15.43 -2.23
CA THR A 83 22.25 16.36 -3.27
C THR A 83 20.96 15.91 -3.95
N ASP A 84 20.59 14.62 -3.88
CA ASP A 84 19.34 14.13 -4.47
C ASP A 84 18.11 14.80 -3.86
N GLN A 85 18.20 15.21 -2.59
CA GLN A 85 17.13 15.90 -1.88
C GLN A 85 16.84 17.31 -2.43
N GLN A 86 17.80 17.89 -3.16
CA GLN A 86 17.70 19.22 -3.77
C GLN A 86 17.30 19.14 -5.24
N LYS A 87 17.10 17.94 -5.79
CA LYS A 87 16.62 17.79 -7.17
C LYS A 87 15.16 18.29 -7.25
N PRO A 88 14.82 19.07 -8.28
CA PRO A 88 13.43 19.39 -8.58
C PRO A 88 12.64 18.13 -8.91
N VAL A 89 11.42 18.03 -8.41
CA VAL A 89 10.58 16.84 -8.58
C VAL A 89 10.25 16.58 -10.05
N GLY A 90 10.16 17.63 -10.88
CA GLY A 90 9.94 17.50 -12.32
C GLY A 90 11.07 16.76 -13.08
N LYS A 91 12.25 16.58 -12.47
CA LYS A 91 13.39 15.87 -13.07
C LYS A 91 13.49 14.40 -12.63
N LEU A 92 12.60 13.94 -11.76
CA LEU A 92 12.64 12.59 -11.22
C LEU A 92 12.12 11.58 -12.23
N SER A 93 12.73 10.39 -12.23
CA SER A 93 12.19 9.22 -12.91
C SER A 93 10.85 8.79 -12.31
N GLY A 94 10.09 7.95 -13.03
CA GLY A 94 8.83 7.41 -12.52
C GLY A 94 8.97 6.66 -11.20
N GLY A 95 10.05 5.91 -11.01
CA GLY A 95 10.36 5.22 -9.75
C GLY A 95 10.68 6.20 -8.62
N GLU A 96 11.52 7.22 -8.87
CA GLU A 96 11.80 8.27 -7.89
C GLU A 96 10.52 9.03 -7.48
N ARG A 97 9.69 9.44 -8.44
CA ARG A 97 8.39 10.07 -8.13
C ARG A 97 7.50 9.18 -7.26
N ASN A 98 7.53 7.87 -7.47
CA ASN A 98 6.80 6.92 -6.63
C ASN A 98 7.30 6.95 -5.17
N ARG A 99 8.62 6.99 -4.97
CA ARG A 99 9.22 7.08 -3.63
C ARG A 99 8.87 8.39 -2.92
N VAL A 100 8.81 9.51 -3.64
CA VAL A 100 8.33 10.80 -3.10
C VAL A 100 6.87 10.67 -2.64
N HIS A 101 6.01 10.06 -3.45
CA HIS A 101 4.62 9.83 -3.07
C HIS A 101 4.45 8.98 -1.83
N LEU A 102 5.18 7.86 -1.74
CA LEU A 102 5.14 6.99 -0.57
C LEU A 102 5.57 7.73 0.70
N ALA A 103 6.62 8.55 0.62
CA ALA A 103 7.05 9.39 1.72
C ALA A 103 5.99 10.41 2.14
N LYS A 104 5.37 11.11 1.17
CA LYS A 104 4.28 12.06 1.48
C LYS A 104 3.08 11.38 2.11
N LEU A 105 2.69 10.20 1.62
CA LEU A 105 1.54 9.48 2.15
C LEU A 105 1.77 9.00 3.59
N LEU A 106 2.95 8.45 3.89
CA LEU A 106 3.25 7.99 5.25
C LEU A 106 3.34 9.13 6.26
N LYS A 107 3.64 10.34 5.80
CA LYS A 107 3.54 11.59 6.58
C LYS A 107 2.10 12.11 6.68
N SER A 108 1.25 11.82 5.69
CA SER A 108 -0.11 12.36 5.61
C SER A 108 -0.96 11.94 6.82
N GLY A 109 -1.84 12.84 7.28
CA GLY A 109 -2.65 12.66 8.50
C GLY A 109 -3.84 11.70 8.37
N GLY A 110 -3.92 10.92 7.29
CA GLY A 110 -4.92 9.86 7.18
C GLY A 110 -4.73 8.84 8.30
N ASN A 111 -5.82 8.20 8.73
CA ASN A 111 -5.76 7.10 9.70
C ASN A 111 -6.10 5.74 9.05
N VAL A 112 -6.41 5.73 7.76
CA VAL A 112 -6.52 4.53 6.93
C VAL A 112 -5.73 4.73 5.64
N LEU A 113 -4.72 3.90 5.39
CA LEU A 113 -3.94 3.91 4.14
C LEU A 113 -4.46 2.83 3.20
N LEU A 114 -4.73 3.18 1.96
CA LEU A 114 -5.05 2.24 0.89
C LEU A 114 -3.88 2.22 -0.10
N LEU A 115 -3.13 1.11 -0.12
CA LEU A 115 -1.91 0.95 -0.93
C LEU A 115 -2.09 -0.15 -1.97
N ASP A 116 -2.14 0.20 -3.26
CA ASP A 116 -2.27 -0.76 -4.36
C ASP A 116 -0.90 -1.05 -4.99
N GLU A 117 -0.36 -2.25 -4.75
CA GLU A 117 0.96 -2.70 -5.17
C GLU A 117 2.12 -1.73 -4.85
N PRO A 118 2.27 -1.29 -3.57
CA PRO A 118 3.24 -0.26 -3.21
C PRO A 118 4.70 -0.75 -3.33
N THR A 119 4.91 -2.06 -3.45
CA THR A 119 6.23 -2.70 -3.55
C THR A 119 6.81 -2.67 -4.96
N ASN A 120 6.02 -2.31 -5.97
CA ASN A 120 6.49 -2.27 -7.34
C ASN A 120 7.57 -1.20 -7.53
N ASP A 121 8.61 -1.57 -8.29
CA ASP A 121 9.74 -0.69 -8.63
C ASP A 121 10.50 -0.12 -7.43
N LEU A 122 10.40 -0.75 -6.26
CA LEU A 122 11.15 -0.37 -5.05
C LEU A 122 12.44 -1.19 -4.91
N ASP A 123 13.51 -0.50 -4.51
CA ASP A 123 14.73 -1.13 -4.02
C ASP A 123 14.57 -1.62 -2.58
N VAL A 124 15.52 -2.46 -2.12
CA VAL A 124 15.46 -3.09 -0.78
C VAL A 124 15.44 -2.05 0.35
N ASP A 125 16.20 -0.96 0.21
CA ASP A 125 16.27 0.09 1.23
C ASP A 125 14.93 0.83 1.37
N THR A 126 14.30 1.15 0.23
CA THR A 126 12.99 1.82 0.19
C THR A 126 11.89 0.91 0.70
N LEU A 127 11.92 -0.38 0.34
CA LEU A 127 10.98 -1.38 0.85
C LEU A 127 11.06 -1.46 2.38
N ARG A 128 12.26 -1.50 2.95
CA ARG A 128 12.48 -1.49 4.41
C ARG A 128 11.96 -0.22 5.07
N ALA A 129 12.12 0.94 4.42
CA ALA A 129 11.58 2.20 4.91
C ALA A 129 10.04 2.20 4.91
N LEU A 130 9.42 1.66 3.85
CA LEU A 130 7.97 1.48 3.77
C LEU A 130 7.46 0.52 4.85
N GLU A 131 8.11 -0.63 5.04
CA GLU A 131 7.79 -1.58 6.12
C GLU A 131 7.85 -0.88 7.50
N THR A 132 8.95 -0.19 7.79
CA THR A 132 9.12 0.52 9.07
C THR A 132 8.08 1.62 9.25
N GLY A 133 7.75 2.34 8.17
CA GLY A 133 6.70 3.35 8.15
C GLY A 133 5.33 2.76 8.47
N LEU A 134 4.98 1.63 7.86
CA LEU A 134 3.71 0.94 8.08
C LEU A 134 3.62 0.30 9.48
N GLU A 135 4.69 -0.31 9.98
CA GLU A 135 4.74 -0.86 11.33
C GLU A 135 4.57 0.21 12.43
N SER A 136 5.03 1.44 12.17
CA SER A 136 4.93 2.57 13.11
C SER A 136 3.71 3.47 12.87
N PHE A 137 2.92 3.19 11.85
CA PHE A 137 1.73 3.95 11.51
C PHE A 137 0.62 3.66 12.54
N PRO A 138 0.08 4.69 13.22
CA PRO A 138 -0.91 4.51 14.29
C PRO A 138 -2.32 4.18 13.78
N GLY A 139 -2.53 4.20 12.47
CA GLY A 139 -3.80 3.89 11.84
C GLY A 139 -3.88 2.47 11.29
N CYS A 140 -4.82 2.25 10.37
CA CYS A 140 -4.96 1.01 9.63
C CYS A 140 -4.31 1.13 8.24
N ALA A 141 -3.69 0.07 7.74
CA ALA A 141 -3.24 0.01 6.36
C ALA A 141 -3.90 -1.19 5.68
N VAL A 142 -4.58 -0.94 4.56
CA VAL A 142 -5.07 -1.96 3.65
C VAL A 142 -4.13 -1.97 2.46
N VAL A 143 -3.44 -3.09 2.27
CA VAL A 143 -2.37 -3.20 1.28
C VAL A 143 -2.65 -4.34 0.32
N ILE A 144 -2.62 -4.06 -0.97
CA ILE A 144 -2.59 -5.07 -2.04
C ILE A 144 -1.13 -5.25 -2.44
N SER A 145 -0.63 -6.48 -2.39
CA SER A 145 0.73 -6.76 -2.85
C SER A 145 0.87 -8.22 -3.30
N HIS A 146 1.75 -8.44 -4.25
CA HIS A 146 2.26 -9.77 -4.61
C HIS A 146 3.57 -10.16 -3.91
N ASP A 147 4.19 -9.25 -3.14
CA ASP A 147 5.43 -9.52 -2.41
C ASP A 147 5.15 -10.25 -1.09
N ARG A 148 5.50 -11.54 -1.08
CA ARG A 148 5.29 -12.43 0.07
C ARG A 148 6.10 -12.02 1.29
N TRP A 149 7.34 -11.57 1.11
CA TRP A 149 8.22 -11.19 2.21
C TRP A 149 7.74 -9.92 2.88
N PHE A 150 7.28 -8.96 2.08
CA PHE A 150 6.68 -7.73 2.57
C PHE A 150 5.41 -8.02 3.37
N LEU A 151 4.49 -8.80 2.80
CA LEU A 151 3.24 -9.17 3.47
C LEU A 151 3.48 -9.95 4.76
N ASP A 152 4.46 -10.85 4.80
CA ASP A 152 4.77 -11.63 6.00
C ASP A 152 5.20 -10.76 7.18
N ARG A 153 5.85 -9.62 6.90
CA ARG A 153 6.32 -8.68 7.92
C ARG A 153 5.25 -7.74 8.44
N ILE A 154 4.38 -7.23 7.56
CA ILE A 154 3.41 -6.18 7.92
C ILE A 154 2.00 -6.69 8.16
N ALA A 155 1.62 -7.85 7.62
CA ALA A 155 0.23 -8.29 7.63
C ALA A 155 -0.14 -8.88 9.00
N THR A 156 -1.21 -8.34 9.57
CA THR A 156 -1.92 -8.93 10.71
C THR A 156 -3.13 -9.73 10.26
N HIS A 157 -3.61 -9.48 9.04
CA HIS A 157 -4.78 -10.10 8.44
C HIS A 157 -4.58 -10.27 6.94
N VAL A 158 -5.16 -11.33 6.39
CA VAL A 158 -5.15 -11.63 4.96
C VAL A 158 -6.59 -11.69 4.45
N LEU A 159 -6.91 -10.79 3.52
CA LEU A 159 -8.08 -10.90 2.66
C LEU A 159 -7.64 -11.54 1.34
N ALA A 160 -8.00 -12.80 1.13
CA ALA A 160 -7.60 -13.59 -0.02
C ALA A 160 -8.73 -13.71 -1.04
N PHE A 161 -8.50 -13.19 -2.23
CA PHE A 161 -9.37 -13.36 -3.40
C PHE A 161 -8.97 -14.66 -4.09
N GLU A 162 -9.80 -15.68 -3.93
CA GLU A 162 -9.60 -17.02 -4.46
C GLU A 162 -10.43 -17.24 -5.74
N GLY A 163 -10.37 -18.45 -6.30
CA GLY A 163 -11.19 -18.84 -7.45
C GLY A 163 -12.69 -18.74 -7.16
N ASP A 164 -13.49 -18.79 -8.24
CA ASP A 164 -14.96 -18.77 -8.17
C ASP A 164 -15.56 -17.54 -7.44
N SER A 165 -14.86 -16.39 -7.52
CA SER A 165 -15.26 -15.13 -6.89
C SER A 165 -15.42 -15.22 -5.36
N GLN A 166 -14.68 -16.12 -4.71
CA GLN A 166 -14.67 -16.23 -3.26
C GLN A 166 -13.62 -15.29 -2.66
N VAL A 167 -14.02 -14.59 -1.58
CA VAL A 167 -13.12 -13.77 -0.78
C VAL A 167 -13.09 -14.35 0.63
N ARG A 168 -11.89 -14.68 1.11
CA ARG A 168 -11.67 -15.31 2.41
C ARG A 168 -10.94 -14.33 3.33
N TRP A 169 -11.44 -14.19 4.56
CA TRP A 169 -10.77 -13.47 5.63
C TRP A 169 -9.98 -14.44 6.50
N PHE A 170 -8.75 -14.08 6.84
CA PHE A 170 -7.87 -14.85 7.70
C PHE A 170 -7.13 -13.90 8.65
N GLU A 171 -7.06 -14.27 9.94
CA GLU A 171 -6.31 -13.57 10.96
C GLU A 171 -4.93 -14.21 11.07
N GLY A 172 -3.88 -13.43 10.77
CA GLY A 172 -2.51 -13.91 10.65
C GLY A 172 -1.79 -13.32 9.45
N ASN A 173 -0.50 -13.64 9.35
CA ASN A 173 0.37 -13.18 8.28
C ASN A 173 0.24 -14.05 7.00
N PHE A 174 1.06 -13.74 5.99
CA PHE A 174 1.02 -14.46 4.72
C PHE A 174 1.43 -15.94 4.86
N SER A 175 2.49 -16.24 5.60
CA SER A 175 2.97 -17.62 5.76
C SER A 175 1.95 -18.50 6.50
N GLU A 176 1.34 -17.97 7.55
CA GLU A 176 0.27 -18.65 8.30
C GLU A 176 -0.95 -18.94 7.42
N TYR A 177 -1.30 -18.00 6.54
CA TYR A 177 -2.35 -18.20 5.55
C TYR A 177 -2.00 -19.31 4.54
N GLU A 178 -0.77 -19.34 4.02
CA GLU A 178 -0.33 -20.40 3.10
C GLU A 178 -0.36 -21.78 3.76
N GLU A 179 0.06 -21.89 5.01
CA GLU A 179 -0.02 -23.14 5.77
C GLU A 179 -1.46 -23.60 5.99
N PHE A 180 -2.35 -22.68 6.39
CA PHE A 180 -3.77 -22.95 6.54
C PHE A 180 -4.39 -23.43 5.22
N ARG A 181 -4.12 -22.71 4.14
CA ARG A 181 -4.60 -23.03 2.80
C ARG A 181 -4.12 -24.40 2.31
N ARG A 182 -2.85 -24.75 2.59
CA ARG A 182 -2.29 -26.07 2.26
C ARG A 182 -2.95 -27.21 3.07
N LYS A 183 -3.29 -26.97 4.34
CA LYS A 183 -4.00 -27.96 5.17
C LYS A 183 -5.43 -28.20 4.69
N GLU A 184 -6.14 -27.16 4.25
CA GLU A 184 -7.51 -27.29 3.75
C GLU A 184 -7.60 -27.87 2.32
N LEU A 185 -6.81 -27.36 1.39
CA LEU A 185 -6.94 -27.68 -0.05
C LEU A 185 -6.02 -28.82 -0.51
N GLY A 186 -5.11 -29.30 0.35
CA GLY A 186 -4.10 -30.30 0.01
C GLY A 186 -3.08 -29.80 -1.03
N VAL A 187 -2.35 -30.73 -1.67
CA VAL A 187 -1.25 -30.45 -2.61
C VAL A 187 -1.70 -29.68 -3.88
N ASN A 188 -3.00 -29.62 -4.16
CA ASN A 188 -3.55 -28.86 -5.29
C ASN A 188 -3.63 -27.34 -5.06
N ALA A 189 -3.31 -26.84 -3.85
CA ALA A 189 -3.33 -25.42 -3.51
C ALA A 189 -2.32 -24.57 -4.31
N ASP A 190 -1.19 -25.17 -4.71
CA ASP A 190 -0.08 -24.51 -5.40
C ASP A 190 -0.26 -24.48 -6.94
N GLN A 191 -1.33 -25.08 -7.49
CA GLN A 191 -1.62 -25.00 -8.93
C GLN A 191 -2.47 -23.76 -9.25
N PRO A 192 -1.97 -22.81 -10.07
CA PRO A 192 -2.77 -21.67 -10.51
C PRO A 192 -3.90 -22.15 -11.43
N GLN A 193 -5.12 -22.24 -10.90
CA GLN A 193 -6.30 -22.48 -11.72
C GLN A 193 -6.79 -21.18 -12.35
N ARG A 194 -7.20 -21.23 -13.63
CA ARG A 194 -7.81 -20.07 -14.30
C ARG A 194 -9.05 -19.64 -13.53
N ILE A 195 -9.09 -18.36 -13.11
CA ILE A 195 -10.26 -17.75 -12.48
C ILE A 195 -11.45 -17.89 -13.44
N LYS A 196 -12.49 -18.60 -13.02
CA LYS A 196 -13.79 -18.60 -13.67
C LYS A 196 -14.66 -17.59 -12.94
N TYR A 197 -15.06 -16.54 -13.64
CA TYR A 197 -16.05 -15.61 -13.10
C TYR A 197 -17.40 -16.32 -12.99
N LYS A 198 -18.04 -16.24 -11.82
CA LYS A 198 -19.44 -16.66 -11.70
C LYS A 198 -20.26 -15.66 -12.51
N LYS A 199 -21.03 -16.14 -13.50
CA LYS A 199 -21.91 -15.26 -14.27
C LYS A 199 -22.93 -14.65 -13.31
N LEU A 200 -22.97 -13.32 -13.22
CA LEU A 200 -24.09 -12.60 -12.61
C LEU A 200 -25.35 -13.02 -13.38
N ALA A 201 -26.34 -13.54 -12.65
CA ALA A 201 -27.60 -14.05 -13.19
C ALA A 201 -28.69 -12.99 -13.07
#